data_AF-A0A7S0UGV6-F1
#
_entry.id   AF-A0A7S0UGV6-F1
#
_cell.length_a   1.000
_cell.length_b   1.000
_cell.length_c   1.000
_cell.angle_alpha   90.00
_cell.angle_beta   90.00
_cell.angle_gamma   90.00
#
_symmetry.space_group_name_H-M   'P 1'
#
loop_
_entity.id
_entity.type
_entity.pdbx_description
1 polymer ?
#
loop_
_entity_poly.entity_id
_entity_poly.type
_entity_poly.pdbx_seq_one_letter_code
_entity_poly.pdbx_strand_id
1 'polypeptide(L)'
;EEFLKKMPEYISIWTKKFDHAVRACCWNQAYDACVNNPLDAHRESNFKRLVRAMVDSGALDVLLDMCTQLGMGSSAPLSAMENESDASESIDLYEIASGVLLTYADCDVYDSRATSSYNTNLSDYQGALYALHASQEQWRRAAQSLDLRYVNAEKALSRATGKSGINIQASELRDGLIIHDLVLSACGSANAIELIKDPDYRFIVSGEYGKFSVIQTGNNL
;
A
#
# COMPACT_ATOMS: atom_id res chain seq x y z
N GLU A 1 16.65 -12.11 -28.93
CA GLU A 1 16.37 -11.44 -27.64
C GLU A 1 16.29 -12.40 -26.45
N GLU A 2 15.67 -13.58 -26.57
CA GLU A 2 15.58 -14.57 -25.47
C GLU A 2 16.92 -14.96 -24.82
N PHE A 3 18.00 -15.02 -25.60
CA PHE A 3 19.32 -15.33 -25.08
C PHE A 3 19.83 -14.27 -24.09
N LEU A 4 19.60 -12.99 -24.38
CA LEU A 4 19.98 -11.88 -23.48
C LEU A 4 19.14 -11.89 -22.20
N LYS A 5 17.84 -12.23 -22.30
CA LYS A 5 16.95 -12.34 -21.14
C LYS A 5 17.40 -13.38 -20.11
N LYS A 6 18.21 -14.37 -20.52
CA LYS A 6 18.78 -15.42 -19.65
C LYS A 6 20.16 -15.06 -19.08
N MET A 7 20.78 -13.96 -19.53
CA MET A 7 22.08 -13.53 -19.01
C MET A 7 21.93 -12.87 -17.63
N PRO A 8 22.67 -13.32 -16.61
CA PRO A 8 22.68 -12.69 -15.29
C PRO A 8 23.05 -11.20 -15.33
N GLU A 9 23.94 -10.80 -16.23
CA GLU A 9 24.38 -9.43 -16.42
C GLU A 9 23.24 -8.54 -16.91
N TYR A 10 22.41 -9.05 -17.81
CA TYR A 10 21.26 -8.33 -18.36
C TYR A 10 20.19 -8.12 -17.27
N ILE A 11 19.89 -9.14 -16.45
CA ILE A 11 19.03 -9.01 -15.26
C ILE A 11 19.61 -7.99 -14.25
N SER A 12 20.93 -8.02 -14.05
CA SER A 12 21.62 -7.12 -13.12
C SER A 12 21.52 -5.65 -13.55
N ILE A 13 21.61 -5.36 -14.85
CA ILE A 13 21.47 -4.00 -15.38
C ILE A 13 20.09 -3.43 -15.07
N TRP A 14 19.02 -4.19 -15.32
CA TRP A 14 17.65 -3.75 -15.00
C TRP A 14 17.43 -3.54 -13.51
N THR A 15 17.96 -4.44 -12.68
CA THR A 15 17.89 -4.31 -11.22
C THR A 15 18.64 -3.05 -10.73
N LYS A 16 19.83 -2.77 -11.27
CA LYS A 16 20.60 -1.57 -10.94
C LYS A 16 19.93 -0.29 -11.43
N LYS A 17 19.34 -0.30 -12.63
CA LYS A 17 18.54 0.82 -13.17
C LYS A 17 17.37 1.12 -12.24
N PHE A 18 16.64 0.09 -11.80
CA PHE A 18 15.58 0.21 -10.80
C PHE A 18 16.08 0.83 -9.49
N ASP A 19 17.14 0.27 -8.89
CA ASP A 19 17.68 0.75 -7.61
C ASP A 19 18.19 2.20 -7.68
N HIS A 20 18.73 2.62 -8.83
CA HIS A 20 19.14 4.00 -9.05
C HIS A 20 17.93 4.93 -9.21
N ALA A 21 16.93 4.53 -10.02
CA ALA A 21 15.73 5.31 -10.25
C ALA A 21 14.92 5.54 -8.97
N VAL A 22 14.78 4.51 -8.12
CA VAL A 22 14.13 4.62 -6.80
C VAL A 22 14.86 5.61 -5.90
N ARG A 23 16.20 5.53 -5.82
CA ARG A 23 17.00 6.47 -5.01
C ARG A 23 16.89 7.91 -5.51
N ALA A 24 16.74 8.10 -6.82
CA ALA A 24 16.56 9.41 -7.44
C ALA A 24 15.10 9.88 -7.47
N CYS A 25 14.15 9.13 -6.88
CA CYS A 25 12.71 9.42 -6.92
C CYS A 25 12.15 9.56 -8.35
N CYS A 26 12.78 8.90 -9.32
CA CYS A 26 12.37 8.90 -10.73
C CYS A 26 11.39 7.76 -10.99
N TRP A 27 10.15 7.90 -10.51
CA TRP A 27 9.16 6.82 -10.44
C TRP A 27 8.83 6.20 -11.79
N ASN A 28 8.65 7.00 -12.85
CA ASN A 28 8.38 6.49 -14.20
C ASN A 28 9.51 5.59 -14.71
N GLN A 29 10.76 5.96 -14.44
CA GLN A 29 11.93 5.16 -14.84
C GLN A 29 12.08 3.90 -13.99
N ALA A 30 11.69 3.96 -12.71
CA ALA A 30 11.66 2.79 -11.84
C ALA A 30 10.57 1.80 -12.30
N TYR A 31 9.38 2.29 -12.64
CA TYR A 31 8.29 1.50 -13.21
C TYR A 31 8.71 0.83 -14.52
N ASP A 32 9.29 1.59 -15.46
CA ASP A 32 9.84 1.07 -16.72
C ASP A 32 10.89 -0.02 -16.47
N ALA A 33 11.77 0.17 -15.48
CA ALA A 33 12.76 -0.83 -15.12
C ALA A 33 12.16 -2.10 -14.50
N CYS A 34 11.03 -2.00 -13.78
CA CYS A 34 10.28 -3.14 -13.29
C CYS A 34 9.67 -3.94 -14.45
N VAL A 35 8.96 -3.28 -15.35
CA VAL A 35 8.26 -3.92 -16.48
C VAL A 35 9.23 -4.67 -17.38
N ASN A 36 10.38 -4.06 -17.69
CA ASN A 36 11.35 -4.63 -18.62
C ASN A 36 12.31 -5.65 -18.00
N ASN A 37 12.23 -5.89 -16.68
CA ASN A 37 13.12 -6.88 -16.06
C ASN A 37 12.73 -8.29 -16.53
N PRO A 38 13.65 -9.04 -17.14
CA PRO A 38 13.33 -10.31 -17.78
C PRO A 38 13.02 -11.45 -16.79
N LEU A 39 13.30 -11.26 -15.50
CA LEU A 39 13.06 -12.26 -14.47
C LEU A 39 11.80 -11.91 -13.65
N ASP A 40 10.77 -12.74 -13.75
CA ASP A 40 9.44 -12.51 -13.16
C ASP A 40 9.49 -12.28 -11.64
N ALA A 41 10.28 -13.09 -10.93
CA ALA A 41 10.48 -12.94 -9.48
C ALA A 41 11.10 -11.58 -9.10
N HIS A 42 12.00 -11.06 -9.94
CA HIS A 42 12.56 -9.72 -9.75
C HIS A 42 11.56 -8.63 -10.11
N ARG A 43 10.72 -8.82 -11.15
CA ARG A 43 9.62 -7.89 -11.46
C ARG A 43 8.69 -7.74 -10.27
N GLU A 44 8.18 -8.86 -9.74
CA GLU A 44 7.25 -8.85 -8.61
C GLU A 44 7.87 -8.18 -7.37
N SER A 45 9.12 -8.55 -7.04
CA SER A 45 9.85 -7.94 -5.91
C SER A 45 10.05 -6.43 -6.12
N ASN A 46 10.43 -6.01 -7.32
CA ASN A 46 10.68 -4.59 -7.62
C ASN A 46 9.38 -3.78 -7.60
N PHE A 47 8.24 -4.30 -8.06
CA PHE A 47 6.96 -3.61 -7.92
C PHE A 47 6.57 -3.41 -6.46
N LYS A 48 6.75 -4.42 -5.61
CA LYS A 48 6.50 -4.28 -4.16
C LYS A 48 7.41 -3.22 -3.54
N ARG A 49 8.69 -3.21 -3.92
CA ARG A 49 9.67 -2.20 -3.48
C ARG A 49 9.34 -0.80 -3.99
N LEU A 50 8.84 -0.68 -5.22
CA LEU A 50 8.43 0.59 -5.83
C LEU A 50 7.29 1.24 -5.04
N VAL A 51 6.19 0.50 -4.84
CA VAL A 51 5.02 0.98 -4.08
C VAL A 51 5.45 1.48 -2.71
N ARG A 52 6.24 0.68 -2.00
CA ARG A 52 6.76 1.04 -0.69
C ARG A 52 7.59 2.33 -0.73
N ALA A 53 8.54 2.43 -1.67
CA ALA A 53 9.41 3.59 -1.78
C ALA A 53 8.64 4.88 -2.15
N MET A 54 7.59 4.78 -2.96
CA MET A 54 6.73 5.92 -3.30
C MET A 54 5.97 6.43 -2.07
N VAL A 55 5.42 5.51 -1.27
CA VAL A 55 4.72 5.87 -0.02
C VAL A 55 5.69 6.45 1.02
N ASP A 56 6.86 5.83 1.17
CA ASP A 56 7.91 6.29 2.10
C ASP A 56 8.53 7.64 1.72
N SER A 57 8.48 8.03 0.45
CA SER A 57 8.94 9.32 -0.04
C SER A 57 7.84 10.38 -0.12
N GLY A 58 6.58 10.03 0.21
CA GLY A 58 5.44 10.93 0.15
C GLY A 58 4.86 11.14 -1.26
N ALA A 59 5.24 10.32 -2.25
CA ALA A 59 4.77 10.36 -3.63
C ALA A 59 3.47 9.55 -3.84
N LEU A 60 2.51 9.70 -2.92
CA LEU A 60 1.24 8.96 -2.98
C LEU A 60 0.40 9.37 -4.20
N ASP A 61 0.36 10.67 -4.50
CA ASP A 61 -0.29 11.23 -5.70
C ASP A 61 0.19 10.53 -6.99
N VAL A 62 1.51 10.39 -7.16
CA VAL A 62 2.09 9.71 -8.32
C VAL A 62 1.69 8.24 -8.35
N LEU A 63 1.62 7.57 -7.20
CA LEU A 63 1.18 6.17 -7.12
C LEU A 63 -0.29 6.02 -7.53
N LEU A 64 -1.16 6.94 -7.09
CA LEU A 64 -2.57 6.95 -7.47
C LEU A 64 -2.73 7.17 -8.98
N ASP A 65 -1.99 8.13 -9.54
CA ASP A 65 -2.00 8.40 -10.98
C ASP A 65 -1.50 7.19 -11.79
N MET A 66 -0.42 6.54 -11.36
CA MET A 66 0.07 5.33 -12.04
C MET A 66 -0.93 4.18 -12.00
N CYS A 67 -1.66 4.01 -10.89
CA CYS A 67 -2.69 2.98 -10.76
C CYS A 67 -3.92 3.26 -11.62
N THR A 68 -4.22 4.51 -11.98
CA THR A 68 -5.37 4.88 -12.83
C THR A 68 -5.04 4.85 -14.32
N GLN A 69 -3.82 5.24 -14.70
CA GLN A 69 -3.36 5.29 -16.09
C GLN A 69 -3.30 3.91 -16.78
N LEU A 70 -3.22 2.82 -16.01
CA LEU A 70 -3.21 1.46 -16.55
C LEU A 70 -4.62 0.84 -16.71
N GLY A 71 -5.64 1.47 -16.13
CA GLY A 71 -7.06 1.03 -16.23
C GLY A 71 -7.85 1.71 -17.35
N MET A 72 -7.38 2.85 -17.86
CA MET A 72 -7.89 3.41 -19.12
C MET A 72 -7.12 2.78 -20.27
N GLY A 73 -7.78 1.87 -20.98
CA GLY A 73 -7.22 1.21 -22.16
C GLY A 73 -6.44 2.19 -23.02
N SER A 74 -5.16 1.86 -23.23
CA SER A 74 -4.23 2.41 -24.22
C SER A 74 -4.92 3.30 -25.26
N SER A 75 -5.00 4.59 -24.95
CA SER A 75 -5.53 5.61 -25.86
C SER A 75 -4.85 6.95 -25.63
N ALA A 76 -3.51 6.95 -25.62
CA ALA A 76 -2.75 8.05 -26.21
C ALA A 76 -1.29 7.62 -26.49
N PRO A 77 -0.70 8.10 -27.60
CA PRO A 77 0.39 7.43 -28.28
C PRO A 77 1.74 7.81 -27.67
N LEU A 78 2.41 6.87 -27.02
CA LEU A 78 3.87 6.91 -26.93
C LEU A 78 4.40 6.46 -28.28
N SER A 79 4.70 7.47 -29.09
CA SER A 79 5.46 7.43 -30.34
C SER A 79 6.36 6.19 -30.48
N ALA A 80 6.03 5.38 -31.49
CA ALA A 80 6.97 4.73 -32.41
C ALA A 80 8.26 4.16 -31.79
N MET A 81 8.19 2.89 -31.39
CA MET A 81 9.05 1.88 -32.01
C MET A 81 8.28 0.57 -32.04
N GLU A 82 8.00 0.13 -33.27
CA GLU A 82 7.50 -1.19 -33.61
C GLU A 82 8.36 -2.24 -32.91
N ASN A 83 7.74 -3.00 -32.02
CA ASN A 83 8.09 -4.38 -31.73
C ASN A 83 6.81 -5.05 -31.21
N GLU A 84 6.05 -5.59 -32.14
CA GLU A 84 5.11 -6.67 -31.87
C GLU A 84 5.90 -7.84 -31.28
N SER A 85 5.96 -7.93 -29.95
CA SER A 85 6.36 -9.15 -29.27
C SER A 85 5.53 -9.31 -28.01
N ASP A 86 4.53 -10.16 -28.15
CA ASP A 86 3.72 -10.80 -27.12
C ASP A 86 2.92 -9.86 -26.21
N ALA A 87 1.69 -10.26 -25.93
CA ALA A 87 0.87 -9.66 -24.90
C ALA A 87 1.64 -9.73 -23.57
N SER A 88 2.39 -8.66 -23.27
CA SER A 88 2.96 -8.43 -21.96
C SER A 88 1.78 -8.39 -21.01
N GLU A 89 1.63 -9.46 -20.22
CA GLU A 89 0.68 -9.61 -19.14
C GLU A 89 0.53 -8.24 -18.45
N SER A 90 -0.61 -7.58 -18.65
CA SER A 90 -0.81 -6.21 -18.20
C SER A 90 -0.75 -6.23 -16.68
N ILE A 91 0.35 -5.74 -16.13
CA ILE A 91 0.60 -5.75 -14.69
C ILE A 91 -0.42 -4.82 -14.04
N ASP A 92 -1.29 -5.40 -13.22
CA ASP A 92 -2.24 -4.66 -12.41
C ASP A 92 -1.52 -4.04 -11.20
N LEU A 93 -1.01 -2.82 -11.40
CA LEU A 93 -0.32 -2.08 -10.34
C LEU A 93 -1.24 -1.77 -9.16
N TYR A 94 -2.54 -1.61 -9.39
CA TYR A 94 -3.50 -1.33 -8.33
C TYR A 94 -3.63 -2.52 -7.38
N GLU A 95 -3.80 -3.74 -7.90
CA GLU A 95 -3.87 -4.94 -7.06
C GLU A 95 -2.55 -5.17 -6.31
N ILE A 96 -1.39 -4.99 -6.96
CA ILE A 96 -0.08 -5.08 -6.28
C ILE A 96 0.04 -4.03 -5.17
N ALA A 97 -0.31 -2.77 -5.46
CA ALA A 97 -0.22 -1.69 -4.49
C ALA A 97 -1.14 -1.94 -3.29
N SER A 98 -2.37 -2.40 -3.54
CA SER A 98 -3.32 -2.72 -2.48
C SER A 98 -2.80 -3.84 -1.56
N GLY A 99 -2.23 -4.91 -2.12
CA GLY A 99 -1.67 -6.02 -1.34
C GLY A 99 -0.43 -5.60 -0.53
N VAL A 100 0.44 -4.78 -1.11
CA VAL A 100 1.61 -4.23 -0.41
C VAL A 100 1.18 -3.35 0.74
N LEU A 101 0.33 -2.36 0.48
CA LEU A 101 -0.16 -1.42 1.48
C LEU A 101 -0.89 -2.15 2.61
N LEU A 102 -1.72 -3.14 2.30
CA LEU A 102 -2.39 -3.99 3.29
C LEU A 102 -1.39 -4.73 4.19
N THR A 103 -0.31 -5.26 3.62
CA THR A 103 0.74 -5.97 4.37
C THR A 103 1.42 -5.05 5.41
N TYR A 104 1.64 -3.78 5.07
CA TYR A 104 2.27 -2.81 5.99
C TYR A 104 1.26 -2.10 6.90
N ALA A 105 -0.03 -2.08 6.54
CA ALA A 105 -1.09 -1.45 7.30
C ALA A 105 -1.37 -2.12 8.65
N ASP A 106 -1.03 -3.41 8.83
CA ASP A 106 -1.20 -4.15 10.10
C ASP A 106 -0.12 -3.84 11.15
N CYS A 107 0.88 -3.01 10.82
CA CYS A 107 1.95 -2.68 11.76
C CYS A 107 1.48 -1.70 12.85
N ASP A 108 1.82 -1.99 14.11
CA ASP A 108 1.57 -1.11 15.25
C ASP A 108 2.53 0.09 15.22
N VAL A 109 2.04 1.25 14.75
CA VAL A 109 2.84 2.48 14.59
C VAL A 109 2.72 3.43 15.78
N TYR A 110 1.83 3.19 16.73
CA TYR A 110 1.50 4.15 17.79
C TYR A 110 2.63 4.33 18.79
N ASP A 111 3.23 3.23 19.26
CA ASP A 111 4.37 3.28 20.18
C ASP A 111 5.58 3.97 19.51
N SER A 112 5.82 3.69 18.22
CA SER A 112 6.93 4.31 17.49
C SER A 112 6.72 5.82 17.25
N ARG A 113 5.50 6.24 16.88
CA ARG A 113 5.16 7.67 16.72
C ARG A 113 5.22 8.45 18.04
N ALA A 114 4.88 7.81 19.15
CA ALA A 114 4.90 8.44 20.47
C ALA A 114 6.32 8.58 21.06
N THR A 115 7.24 7.72 20.65
CA THR A 115 8.61 7.66 21.20
C THR A 115 9.68 8.21 20.26
N SER A 116 9.38 8.40 18.97
CA SER A 116 10.34 8.93 18.01
C SER A 116 10.65 10.41 18.33
N SER A 117 11.78 10.64 18.98
CA SER A 117 12.37 11.97 19.19
C SER A 117 12.78 12.64 17.87
N TYR A 118 13.09 11.82 16.86
CA TYR A 118 13.27 12.27 15.49
C TYR A 118 11.94 12.15 14.76
N ASN A 119 11.55 13.23 14.09
CA ASN A 119 10.37 13.34 13.24
C ASN A 119 10.50 12.47 11.97
N THR A 120 10.91 11.20 12.12
CA THR A 120 10.84 10.19 11.07
C THR A 120 9.37 9.93 10.86
N ASN A 121 8.77 10.69 9.94
CA ASN A 121 7.39 10.54 9.53
C ASN A 121 7.17 9.09 9.10
N LEU A 122 6.65 8.27 10.02
CA LEU A 122 6.23 6.91 9.70
C LEU A 122 5.09 7.04 8.70
N SER A 123 5.36 6.63 7.47
CA SER A 123 4.45 6.69 6.35
C SER A 123 3.10 6.10 6.74
N ASP A 124 2.02 6.82 6.48
CA ASP A 124 0.67 6.36 6.81
C ASP A 124 0.18 5.36 5.74
N TYR A 125 0.63 4.11 5.85
CA TYR A 125 0.23 3.03 4.95
C TYR A 125 -1.28 2.75 5.00
N GLN A 126 -1.92 2.94 6.16
CA GLN A 126 -3.37 2.77 6.32
C GLN A 126 -4.13 3.87 5.57
N GLY A 127 -3.69 5.12 5.72
CA GLY A 127 -4.21 6.25 4.95
C GLY A 127 -3.97 6.13 3.44
N ALA A 128 -2.77 5.66 3.04
CA ALA A 128 -2.44 5.41 1.64
C ALA A 128 -3.33 4.33 1.02
N LEU A 129 -3.64 3.26 1.77
CA LEU A 129 -4.54 2.20 1.32
C LEU A 129 -5.96 2.72 1.10
N TYR A 130 -6.47 3.52 2.04
CA TYR A 130 -7.76 4.19 1.88
C TYR A 130 -7.80 5.09 0.64
N ALA A 131 -6.78 5.93 0.47
CA ALA A 131 -6.68 6.83 -0.68
C ALA A 131 -6.64 6.08 -2.01
N LEU A 132 -5.92 4.94 -2.08
CA LEU A 132 -5.85 4.08 -3.26
C LEU A 132 -7.21 3.49 -3.64
N HIS A 133 -8.00 3.03 -2.67
CA HIS A 133 -9.32 2.51 -2.95
C HIS A 133 -10.31 3.63 -3.31
N ALA A 134 -10.24 4.77 -2.62
CA ALA A 134 -11.09 5.93 -2.88
C ALA A 134 -10.84 6.50 -4.29
N SER A 135 -9.59 6.57 -4.76
CA SER A 135 -9.26 7.09 -6.09
C SER A 135 -9.82 6.26 -7.24
N GLN A 136 -10.14 4.99 -6.99
CA GLN A 136 -10.72 4.06 -7.97
C GLN A 136 -12.24 3.89 -7.79
N GLU A 137 -12.88 4.73 -6.97
CA GLU A 137 -14.30 4.61 -6.56
C GLU A 137 -14.64 3.24 -5.93
N GLN A 138 -13.64 2.52 -5.40
CA GLN A 138 -13.82 1.22 -4.73
C GLN A 138 -14.22 1.44 -3.27
N TRP A 139 -15.36 2.12 -3.05
CA TRP A 139 -15.81 2.60 -1.74
C TRP A 139 -15.96 1.50 -0.70
N ARG A 140 -16.35 0.29 -1.10
CA ARG A 140 -16.43 -0.87 -0.21
C ARG A 140 -15.05 -1.28 0.32
N ARG A 141 -14.03 -1.33 -0.55
CA ARG A 141 -12.64 -1.64 -0.14
C ARG A 141 -12.03 -0.48 0.67
N ALA A 142 -12.38 0.75 0.33
CA ALA A 142 -11.98 1.93 1.10
C ALA A 142 -12.54 1.87 2.53
N ALA A 143 -13.81 1.57 2.69
CA ALA A 143 -14.44 1.39 4.00
C ALA A 143 -13.80 0.21 4.78
N GLN A 144 -13.48 -0.91 4.13
CA GLN A 144 -12.74 -2.02 4.73
C GLN A 144 -11.34 -1.61 5.21
N SER A 145 -10.61 -0.77 4.46
CA SER A 145 -9.31 -0.28 4.89
C SER A 145 -9.38 0.61 6.14
N LEU A 146 -10.47 1.37 6.30
CA LEU A 146 -10.71 2.15 7.51
C LEU A 146 -11.16 1.26 8.69
N ASP A 147 -11.97 0.23 8.45
CA ASP A 147 -12.28 -0.76 9.48
C ASP A 147 -11.01 -1.47 9.98
N LEU A 148 -10.05 -1.78 9.10
CA LEU A 148 -8.74 -2.29 9.51
C LEU A 148 -7.98 -1.31 10.41
N ARG A 149 -7.98 -0.01 10.07
CA ARG A 149 -7.39 1.03 10.92
C ARG A 149 -8.06 1.09 12.30
N TYR A 150 -9.39 0.96 12.35
CA TYR A 150 -10.15 0.88 13.59
C TYR A 150 -9.72 -0.32 14.44
N VAL A 151 -9.72 -1.53 13.86
CA VAL A 151 -9.33 -2.77 14.56
C VAL A 151 -7.88 -2.68 15.07
N ASN A 152 -6.98 -2.08 14.31
CA ASN A 152 -5.59 -1.90 14.73
C ASN A 152 -5.46 -0.90 15.89
N ALA A 153 -6.24 0.18 15.87
CA ALA A 153 -6.33 1.11 17.00
C ALA A 153 -6.91 0.44 18.25
N GLU A 154 -7.95 -0.39 18.12
CA GLU A 154 -8.56 -1.13 19.21
C GLU A 154 -7.59 -2.16 19.84
N LYS A 155 -6.85 -2.90 18.99
CA LYS A 155 -5.77 -3.81 19.43
C LYS A 155 -4.69 -3.04 20.20
N ALA A 156 -4.29 -1.87 19.70
CA ALA A 156 -3.28 -1.03 20.35
C ALA A 156 -3.78 -0.50 21.71
N LEU A 157 -5.04 -0.07 21.80
CA LEU A 157 -5.68 0.35 23.05
C LEU A 157 -5.69 -0.77 24.09
N SER A 158 -6.05 -1.98 23.67
CA SER A 158 -6.09 -3.16 24.55
C SER A 158 -4.71 -3.54 25.10
N ARG A 159 -3.64 -3.26 24.35
CA ARG A 159 -2.24 -3.49 24.77
C ARG A 159 -1.69 -2.38 25.67
N ALA A 160 -2.28 -1.18 25.63
CA ALA A 160 -1.85 -0.02 26.42
C ALA A 160 -2.14 -0.20 27.92
N THR A 161 -3.23 -0.87 28.26
CA THR A 161 -3.63 -1.20 29.64
C THR A 161 -2.67 -2.20 30.28
N GLY A 162 -1.54 -1.74 30.82
CA GLY A 162 -0.64 -2.56 31.65
C GLY A 162 0.86 -2.27 31.55
N LYS A 163 1.33 -1.38 30.65
CA LYS A 163 2.76 -1.06 30.53
C LYS A 163 3.20 -0.04 31.59
N SER A 164 3.60 -0.53 32.76
CA SER A 164 4.29 0.25 33.80
C SER A 164 5.70 0.64 33.34
N GLY A 165 6.02 1.94 33.31
CA GLY A 165 7.38 2.45 33.04
C GLY A 165 7.55 3.39 31.84
N ILE A 166 6.48 3.80 31.15
CA ILE A 166 6.55 4.73 30.01
C ILE A 166 6.45 6.18 30.51
N ASN A 167 7.20 7.10 29.89
CA ASN A 167 7.07 8.55 30.10
C ASN A 167 5.59 8.96 29.92
N ILE A 168 5.00 9.61 30.92
CA ILE A 168 3.59 10.02 30.95
C ILE A 168 3.20 10.77 29.67
N GLN A 169 4.06 11.69 29.20
CA GLN A 169 3.80 12.48 27.98
C GLN A 169 3.73 11.61 26.71
N ALA A 170 4.60 10.61 26.60
CA ALA A 170 4.58 9.67 25.47
C ALA A 170 3.35 8.76 25.52
N SER A 171 2.91 8.37 26.72
CA SER A 171 1.68 7.59 26.89
C SER A 171 0.45 8.41 26.48
N GLU A 172 0.33 9.66 26.93
CA GLU A 172 -0.78 10.54 26.56
C GLU A 172 -0.83 10.80 25.06
N LEU A 173 0.33 11.05 24.43
CA LEU A 173 0.41 11.23 22.97
C LEU A 173 -0.02 9.96 22.22
N ARG A 174 0.44 8.79 22.65
CA ARG A 174 0.05 7.50 22.07
C ARG A 174 -1.47 7.29 22.18
N ASP A 175 -2.01 7.45 23.37
CA ASP A 175 -3.43 7.21 23.63
C ASP A 175 -4.30 8.23 22.86
N GLY A 176 -3.84 9.46 22.73
CA GLY A 176 -4.45 10.47 21.85
C GLY A 176 -4.46 10.08 20.37
N LEU A 177 -3.35 9.54 19.85
CA LEU A 177 -3.27 9.03 18.47
C LEU A 177 -4.21 7.84 18.24
N ILE A 178 -4.30 6.93 19.22
CA ILE A 178 -5.21 5.78 19.17
C ILE A 178 -6.67 6.26 19.12
N ILE A 179 -7.06 7.17 20.01
CA ILE A 179 -8.43 7.72 20.05
C ILE A 179 -8.75 8.45 18.74
N HIS A 180 -7.82 9.25 18.22
CA HIS A 180 -8.01 9.94 16.95
C HIS A 180 -8.27 8.95 15.81
N ASP A 181 -7.49 7.87 15.73
CA ASP A 181 -7.64 6.87 14.68
C ASP A 181 -8.91 6.03 14.83
N LEU A 182 -9.37 5.75 16.06
CA LEU A 182 -10.69 5.14 16.31
C LEU A 182 -11.81 6.03 15.76
N VAL A 183 -11.80 7.32 16.08
CA VAL A 183 -12.83 8.27 15.64
C VAL A 183 -12.78 8.47 14.13
N LEU A 184 -11.59 8.71 13.57
CA LEU A 184 -11.39 8.91 12.13
C LEU A 184 -11.87 7.70 11.34
N SER A 185 -11.55 6.49 11.80
CA SER A 185 -11.92 5.25 11.13
C SER A 185 -13.42 4.96 11.22
N ALA A 186 -14.04 5.21 12.38
CA ALA A 186 -15.47 5.03 12.54
C ALA A 186 -16.28 6.03 11.69
N CYS A 187 -15.92 7.32 11.73
CA CYS A 187 -16.58 8.34 10.91
C CYS A 187 -16.31 8.14 9.42
N GLY A 188 -15.07 7.83 9.05
CA GLY A 188 -14.67 7.64 7.66
C GLY A 188 -15.28 6.37 7.04
N SER A 189 -15.38 5.27 7.80
CA SER A 189 -16.01 4.04 7.31
C SER A 189 -17.51 4.24 7.09
N ALA A 190 -18.21 4.94 8.00
CA ALA A 190 -19.60 5.32 7.83
C ALA A 190 -19.82 6.15 6.55
N ASN A 191 -19.00 7.20 6.36
CA ASN A 191 -19.07 8.03 5.15
C ASN A 191 -18.78 7.23 3.87
N ALA A 192 -17.78 6.35 3.89
CA ALA A 192 -17.43 5.52 2.74
C ALA A 192 -18.53 4.50 2.39
N ILE A 193 -19.23 3.96 3.39
CA ILE A 193 -20.37 3.05 3.20
C ILE A 193 -21.54 3.77 2.49
N GLU A 194 -21.81 5.03 2.86
CA GLU A 194 -22.88 5.81 2.23
C GLU A 194 -22.65 6.06 0.73
N LEU A 195 -21.39 6.13 0.30
CA LEU A 195 -21.00 6.33 -1.10
C LEU A 195 -21.13 5.06 -1.96
N ILE A 196 -21.41 3.90 -1.36
CA ILE A 196 -21.62 2.65 -2.11
C ILE A 196 -22.96 2.75 -2.86
N LYS A 197 -22.88 2.69 -4.19
CA LYS A 197 -24.02 2.80 -5.12
C LYS A 197 -25.07 1.71 -4.87
N ASP A 198 -24.62 0.50 -4.56
CA ASP A 198 -25.50 -0.65 -4.31
C ASP A 198 -25.83 -0.78 -2.80
N PRO A 199 -27.10 -0.63 -2.40
CA PRO A 199 -27.51 -0.76 -1.00
C PRO A 199 -27.25 -2.15 -0.43
N ASP A 200 -27.30 -3.20 -1.24
CA ASP A 200 -27.09 -4.58 -0.79
C ASP A 200 -25.62 -4.86 -0.49
N TYR A 201 -24.69 -3.98 -0.88
CA TYR A 201 -23.27 -4.10 -0.56
C TYR A 201 -22.80 -3.08 0.49
N ARG A 202 -23.72 -2.44 1.21
CA ARG A 202 -23.42 -1.47 2.29
C ARG A 202 -23.04 -2.09 3.63
N PHE A 203 -23.14 -3.41 3.75
CA PHE A 203 -22.67 -4.11 4.95
C PHE A 203 -21.20 -4.51 4.81
N ILE A 204 -20.45 -4.28 5.89
CA ILE A 204 -19.07 -4.73 6.06
C ILE A 204 -19.06 -5.57 7.33
N VAL A 205 -18.50 -6.76 7.25
CA VAL A 205 -18.22 -7.58 8.43
C VAL A 205 -16.84 -7.17 8.92
N SER A 206 -16.78 -6.56 10.10
CA SER A 206 -15.52 -6.14 10.70
C SER A 206 -14.60 -7.34 10.90
N GLY A 207 -13.32 -7.19 10.58
CA GLY A 207 -12.34 -8.28 10.64
C GLY A 207 -12.34 -9.23 9.42
N GLU A 208 -13.25 -9.08 8.46
CA GLU A 208 -13.25 -9.81 7.20
C GLU A 208 -12.88 -8.91 6.02
N TYR A 209 -11.58 -8.83 5.71
CA TYR A 209 -11.03 -8.02 4.62
C TYR A 209 -10.77 -8.83 3.33
N GLY A 210 -11.62 -9.83 3.06
CA GLY A 210 -11.60 -10.62 1.82
C GLY A 210 -10.51 -11.71 1.76
N LYS A 211 -10.29 -12.29 0.57
CA LYS A 211 -9.37 -13.44 0.34
C LYS A 211 -7.91 -13.24 0.82
N PHE A 212 -7.52 -12.02 1.16
CA PHE A 212 -6.17 -11.67 1.60
C PHE A 212 -6.06 -11.40 3.11
N SER A 213 -7.16 -11.38 3.86
CA SER A 213 -7.13 -11.35 5.32
C SER A 213 -7.23 -12.75 5.90
N VAL A 214 -6.21 -13.57 5.69
CA VAL A 214 -5.97 -14.62 6.68
C VAL A 214 -5.35 -13.92 7.87
N ILE A 215 -6.21 -13.37 8.72
CA ILE A 215 -5.88 -13.18 10.12
C ILE A 215 -5.56 -14.59 10.60
N GLN A 216 -4.27 -14.94 10.65
CA GLN A 216 -3.83 -16.09 11.42
C GLN A 216 -4.14 -15.73 12.87
N THR A 217 -5.36 -16.01 13.30
CA THR A 217 -5.66 -16.22 14.71
C THR A 217 -4.73 -17.33 15.15
N GLY A 218 -3.63 -16.93 15.80
CA GLY A 218 -2.77 -17.82 16.56
C GLY A 218 -3.56 -18.39 17.73
N ASN A 219 -4.47 -19.31 17.44
CA ASN A 219 -4.92 -20.31 18.38
C ASN A 219 -3.86 -21.41 18.35
N ASN A 220 -2.90 -21.34 19.26
CA ASN A 220 -2.34 -22.55 19.84
C ASN A 220 -2.38 -22.36 21.36
N LEU A 221 -3.32 -23.10 21.95
CA LEU A 221 -3.27 -23.58 23.32
C LEU A 221 -1.93 -24.27 23.61
#